data_AF-A0A374BVC9-F1
#
_entry.id   AF-A0A374BVC9-F1
#
_cell.length_a   1.000
_cell.length_b   1.000
_cell.length_c   1.000
_cell.angle_alpha   90.00
_cell.angle_beta   90.00
_cell.angle_gamma   90.00
#
_symmetry.space_group_name_H-M   'P 1'
#
loop_
_entity.id
_entity.type
_entity.pdbx_description
1 polymer ?
#
loop_
_entity_poly.entity_id
_entity_poly.type
_entity_poly.pdbx_seq_one_letter_code
_entity_poly.pdbx_strand_id
1 'polypeptide(L)'
;MTNIKTAVLAAIGTIGGGIAALFGGWTSAMTTLIIFMVIDYATGIIVAGVFHRSGKSKSGALESRAGFKGLCRKGMILLILLVACRLDLMLGTGYIKDCVCIAFVVNETLSIIENAGLMGVPIPQVLIKAIDVLKAKEEK
;
A
#
# COMPACT_ATOMS: atom_id res chain seq x y z
N MET A 1 23.37 15.15 23.86
CA MET A 1 22.39 15.00 22.74
C MET A 1 22.86 14.05 21.63
N THR A 2 24.16 13.85 21.41
CA THR A 2 24.72 12.89 20.43
C THR A 2 24.35 11.43 20.74
N ASN A 3 24.45 10.99 22.00
CA ASN A 3 24.18 9.60 22.38
C ASN A 3 22.73 9.15 22.14
N ILE A 4 21.74 10.03 22.34
CA ILE A 4 20.32 9.71 22.10
C ILE A 4 20.06 9.55 20.60
N LYS A 5 20.59 10.46 19.77
CA LYS A 5 20.47 10.36 18.31
C LYS A 5 21.12 9.07 17.80
N THR A 6 22.30 8.73 18.30
CA THR A 6 22.99 7.49 17.93
C THR A 6 22.21 6.25 18.38
N ALA A 7 21.65 6.24 19.60
CA ALA A 7 20.84 5.13 20.08
C ALA A 7 19.56 4.93 19.25
N VAL A 8 18.89 6.02 18.88
CA VAL A 8 17.68 5.97 18.03
C VAL A 8 18.03 5.47 16.63
N LEU A 9 19.09 6.00 16.01
CA LEU A 9 19.53 5.56 14.68
C LEU A 9 19.99 4.10 14.69
N ALA A 10 20.68 3.66 15.73
CA ALA A 10 21.09 2.27 15.89
C ALA A 10 19.89 1.33 16.06
N ALA A 11 18.89 1.72 16.84
CA ALA A 11 17.66 0.93 17.00
C ALA A 11 16.90 0.82 15.67
N ILE A 12 16.70 1.95 14.97
CA ILE A 12 16.04 1.97 13.65
C ILE A 12 16.83 1.14 12.64
N GLY A 13 18.17 1.29 12.61
CA GLY A 13 19.04 0.54 11.72
C GLY A 13 19.00 -0.96 11.98
N THR A 14 18.98 -1.37 13.24
CA THR A 14 18.93 -2.79 13.63
C THR A 14 17.57 -3.41 13.26
N ILE A 15 16.47 -2.71 13.57
CA ILE A 15 15.12 -3.18 13.24
C ILE A 15 14.94 -3.21 11.72
N GLY A 16 15.30 -2.12 11.03
CA GLY A 16 15.21 -2.00 9.58
C GLY A 16 16.07 -3.04 8.86
N GLY A 17 17.30 -3.26 9.33
CA GLY A 17 18.19 -4.30 8.84
C GLY A 17 17.62 -5.71 9.05
N GLY A 18 17.06 -5.98 10.23
CA GLY A 18 16.38 -7.24 10.53
C GLY A 18 15.18 -7.49 9.60
N ILE A 19 14.36 -6.47 9.38
CA ILE A 19 13.24 -6.54 8.42
C ILE A 19 13.76 -6.79 7.01
N ALA A 20 14.73 -6.00 6.53
CA ALA A 20 15.29 -6.17 5.19
C ALA A 20 15.90 -7.58 4.97
N ALA A 21 16.50 -8.16 6.02
CA ALA A 21 17.03 -9.51 5.98
C ALA A 21 15.92 -10.57 5.80
N LEU A 22 14.76 -10.40 6.43
CA LEU A 22 13.61 -11.31 6.26
C LEU A 22 13.11 -11.34 4.80
N PHE A 23 13.14 -10.20 4.13
CA PHE A 23 12.74 -10.05 2.72
C PHE A 23 13.84 -10.51 1.72
N GLY A 24 15.01 -10.97 2.20
CA GLY A 24 16.04 -11.51 1.31
C GLY A 24 16.69 -10.48 0.40
N GLY A 25 16.70 -9.21 0.82
CA GLY A 25 17.18 -8.07 0.04
C GLY A 25 16.07 -7.11 -0.36
N TRP A 26 16.47 -5.92 -0.81
CA TRP A 26 15.55 -4.81 -1.12
C TRP A 26 15.59 -4.48 -2.61
N THR A 27 14.43 -4.40 -3.27
CA THR A 27 14.34 -4.05 -4.70
C THR A 27 13.65 -2.71 -4.91
N SER A 28 13.85 -2.14 -6.11
CA SER A 28 13.13 -0.93 -6.51
C SER A 28 11.61 -1.15 -6.52
N ALA A 29 11.14 -2.35 -6.87
CA ALA A 29 9.71 -2.67 -6.88
C ALA A 29 9.11 -2.62 -5.47
N MET A 30 9.85 -3.08 -4.46
CA MET A 30 9.44 -2.98 -3.05
C MET A 30 9.34 -1.52 -2.60
N THR A 31 10.34 -0.69 -2.93
CA THR A 31 10.30 0.75 -2.67
C THR A 31 9.06 1.39 -3.30
N THR A 32 8.80 1.10 -4.58
CA THR A 32 7.64 1.63 -5.30
C THR A 32 6.33 1.22 -4.62
N LEU A 33 6.19 -0.05 -4.25
CA LEU A 33 5.00 -0.54 -3.56
C LEU A 33 4.73 0.25 -2.26
N ILE A 34 5.77 0.45 -1.44
CA ILE A 34 5.62 1.18 -0.17
C ILE A 34 5.23 2.64 -0.41
N ILE A 35 5.84 3.30 -1.39
CA ILE A 35 5.46 4.68 -1.76
C ILE A 35 3.98 4.74 -2.14
N PHE A 36 3.52 3.81 -2.99
CA PHE A 36 2.13 3.77 -3.43
C PHE A 36 1.17 3.48 -2.26
N MET A 37 1.52 2.55 -1.38
CA MET A 37 0.75 2.28 -0.16
C MET A 37 0.59 3.51 0.73
N VAL A 38 1.68 4.29 0.90
CA VAL A 38 1.68 5.53 1.70
C VAL A 38 0.82 6.60 1.04
N ILE A 39 0.96 6.80 -0.27
CA ILE A 39 0.14 7.77 -1.02
C ILE A 39 -1.34 7.39 -0.95
N ASP A 40 -1.69 6.13 -1.18
CA ASP A 40 -3.07 5.66 -1.08
C ASP A 40 -3.64 5.88 0.33
N TYR A 41 -2.89 5.54 1.37
CA TYR A 41 -3.35 5.72 2.74
C TYR A 41 -3.54 7.21 3.09
N ALA A 42 -2.59 8.06 2.71
CA ALA A 42 -2.65 9.50 2.96
C ALA A 42 -3.83 10.14 2.20
N THR A 43 -3.99 9.83 0.91
CA THR A 43 -5.12 10.32 0.11
C THR A 43 -6.46 9.81 0.64
N GLY A 44 -6.53 8.56 1.09
CA GLY A 44 -7.73 7.99 1.71
C GLY A 44 -8.13 8.68 3.02
N ILE A 45 -7.15 9.05 3.87
CA ILE A 45 -7.41 9.86 5.07
C ILE A 45 -7.93 11.24 4.69
N ILE A 46 -7.32 11.90 3.70
CA ILE A 46 -7.75 13.23 3.24
C ILE A 46 -9.19 13.19 2.72
N VAL A 47 -9.53 12.20 1.89
CA VAL A 47 -10.89 12.01 1.37
C VAL A 47 -11.90 11.80 2.50
N ALA A 48 -11.56 11.00 3.50
CA ALA A 48 -12.45 10.73 4.63
C ALA A 48 -12.57 11.93 5.59
N GLY A 49 -11.49 12.65 5.85
CA GLY A 49 -11.45 13.72 6.84
C GLY A 49 -11.85 15.10 6.33
N VAL A 50 -11.47 15.44 5.10
CA VAL A 50 -11.72 16.76 4.51
C VAL A 50 -12.96 16.74 3.66
N PHE A 51 -13.04 15.77 2.73
CA PHE A 51 -14.13 15.73 1.76
C PHE A 51 -15.39 15.06 2.30
N HIS A 52 -15.28 14.25 3.37
CA HIS A 52 -16.40 13.47 3.94
C HIS A 52 -17.12 12.62 2.89
N ARG A 53 -16.39 12.20 1.84
CA ARG A 53 -16.93 11.40 0.71
C ARG A 53 -16.29 10.02 0.62
N SER A 54 -15.71 9.52 1.71
CA SER A 54 -15.08 8.21 1.68
C SER A 54 -16.12 7.11 1.52
N GLY A 55 -16.05 6.35 0.42
CA GLY A 55 -16.84 5.12 0.25
C GLY A 55 -16.49 4.01 1.25
N LYS A 56 -15.47 4.23 2.10
CA LYS A 56 -14.97 3.24 3.09
C LYS A 56 -15.62 3.39 4.48
N SER A 57 -16.46 4.41 4.72
CA SER A 57 -17.26 4.57 5.96
C SER A 57 -18.73 4.85 5.64
N LYS A 58 -19.64 4.43 6.52
CA LYS A 58 -21.10 4.65 6.37
C LYS A 58 -21.50 6.12 6.34
N SER A 59 -20.72 6.99 6.97
CA SER A 59 -20.99 8.44 7.03
C SER A 59 -20.14 9.24 6.04
N GLY A 60 -19.26 8.61 5.26
CA GLY A 60 -18.28 9.30 4.41
C GLY A 60 -17.13 9.96 5.17
N ALA A 61 -17.25 10.09 6.49
CA ALA A 61 -16.29 10.73 7.39
C ALA A 61 -15.17 9.79 7.84
N LEU A 62 -14.14 10.34 8.49
CA LEU A 62 -13.09 9.59 9.15
C LEU A 62 -13.66 8.67 10.24
N GLU A 63 -13.64 7.37 9.99
CA GLU A 63 -13.97 6.34 10.99
C GLU A 63 -12.73 5.48 11.27
N SER A 64 -12.31 5.46 12.53
CA SER A 64 -11.09 4.72 12.96
C SER A 64 -11.14 3.23 12.60
N ARG A 65 -12.32 2.59 12.70
CA ARG A 65 -12.52 1.18 12.29
C ARG A 65 -12.28 0.96 10.80
N ALA A 66 -12.74 1.89 9.95
CA ALA A 66 -12.51 1.83 8.51
C ALA A 66 -11.01 2.02 8.17
N GLY A 67 -10.36 2.98 8.84
CA GLY A 67 -8.91 3.21 8.69
C GLY A 67 -8.07 2.00 9.12
N PHE A 68 -8.40 1.38 10.26
CA PHE A 68 -7.73 0.17 10.74
C PHE A 68 -7.91 -1.01 9.79
N LYS A 69 -9.13 -1.23 9.27
CA LYS A 69 -9.39 -2.27 8.27
C LYS A 69 -8.55 -2.07 7.00
N GLY A 70 -8.41 -0.82 6.54
CA GLY A 70 -7.54 -0.48 5.41
C GLY A 70 -6.07 -0.79 5.69
N LEU A 71 -5.59 -0.46 6.89
CA LEU A 71 -4.20 -0.74 7.29
C LEU A 71 -3.93 -2.24 7.43
N CYS A 72 -4.85 -3.02 7.99
CA CYS A 72 -4.74 -4.48 8.07
C CYS A 72 -4.62 -5.11 6.67
N ARG A 73 -5.37 -4.62 5.68
CA ARG A 73 -5.25 -5.09 4.29
C ARG A 73 -3.85 -4.83 3.73
N LYS A 74 -3.29 -3.63 3.93
CA LYS A 74 -1.91 -3.32 3.52
C LYS A 74 -0.88 -4.19 4.26
N GLY A 75 -1.11 -4.48 5.53
CA GLY A 75 -0.31 -5.45 6.29
C GLY A 75 -0.31 -6.84 5.65
N MET A 76 -1.48 -7.33 5.21
CA MET A 76 -1.58 -8.59 4.47
C MET A 76 -0.82 -8.57 3.15
N ILE A 77 -0.84 -7.45 2.41
CA ILE A 77 -0.05 -7.30 1.19
C ILE A 77 1.45 -7.48 1.49
N LEU A 78 1.96 -6.86 2.55
CA LEU A 78 3.36 -7.00 2.95
C LEU A 78 3.70 -8.43 3.40
N LEU A 79 2.77 -9.16 4.02
CA LEU A 79 2.95 -10.58 4.35
C LEU A 79 3.00 -11.46 3.09
N ILE A 80 2.15 -11.19 2.09
CA ILE A 80 2.19 -11.89 0.80
C ILE A 80 3.52 -11.61 0.09
N LEU A 81 3.99 -10.35 0.11
CA LEU A 81 5.30 -10.00 -0.42
C LEU A 81 6.43 -10.74 0.32
N LEU A 82 6.36 -10.87 1.64
CA LEU A 82 7.34 -11.64 2.41
C LEU A 82 7.38 -13.10 1.94
N VAL A 83 6.22 -13.74 1.73
CA VAL A 83 6.14 -15.10 1.17
C VAL A 83 6.81 -15.14 -0.21
N ALA A 84 6.53 -14.18 -1.08
CA ALA A 84 7.14 -14.10 -2.41
C ALA A 84 8.68 -13.97 -2.35
N CYS A 85 9.20 -13.15 -1.43
CA CYS A 85 10.62 -13.03 -1.15
C CYS A 85 11.23 -14.36 -0.70
N ARG A 86 10.54 -15.12 0.17
CA ARG A 86 11.01 -16.44 0.62
C ARG A 86 10.97 -17.47 -0.51
N LEU A 87 10.00 -17.40 -1.40
CA LEU A 87 9.94 -18.26 -2.59
C LEU A 87 11.09 -17.96 -3.55
N ASP A 88 11.40 -16.68 -3.80
CA ASP A 88 12.57 -16.29 -4.60
C ASP A 88 13.86 -16.87 -4.02
N LEU A 89 14.08 -16.73 -2.70
CA LEU A 89 15.24 -17.32 -2.03
C LEU A 89 15.29 -18.84 -2.12
N MET A 90 14.14 -19.51 -1.98
CA MET A 90 14.06 -20.98 -2.05
C MET A 90 14.34 -21.51 -3.45
N LEU A 91 13.90 -20.79 -4.48
CA LEU A 91 14.05 -21.17 -5.89
C LEU A 91 15.34 -20.64 -6.53
N GLY A 92 16.08 -19.77 -5.83
CA GLY A 92 17.24 -19.07 -6.39
C GLY A 92 16.87 -18.05 -7.47
N THR A 93 15.64 -17.55 -7.45
CA THR A 93 15.12 -16.55 -8.38
C THR A 93 15.07 -15.17 -7.72
N GLY A 94 14.80 -14.12 -8.51
CA GLY A 94 14.63 -12.75 -7.99
C GLY A 94 13.43 -12.01 -8.55
N TYR A 95 12.61 -12.66 -9.38
CA TYR A 95 11.52 -12.01 -10.12
C TYR A 95 10.15 -12.22 -9.49
N ILE A 96 9.97 -13.21 -8.58
CA ILE A 96 8.66 -13.51 -8.01
C ILE A 96 8.20 -12.36 -7.11
N LYS A 97 9.09 -11.85 -6.25
CA LYS A 97 8.80 -10.69 -5.40
C LYS A 97 8.50 -9.43 -6.21
N ASP A 98 9.21 -9.23 -7.32
CA ASP A 98 9.00 -8.06 -8.18
C ASP A 98 7.64 -8.15 -8.90
N CYS A 99 7.26 -9.33 -9.41
CA CYS A 99 5.93 -9.56 -9.97
C CYS A 99 4.81 -9.29 -8.94
N VAL A 100 4.99 -9.76 -7.70
CA VAL A 100 4.05 -9.53 -6.62
C VAL A 100 3.97 -8.04 -6.26
N CYS A 101 5.10 -7.34 -6.17
CA CYS A 101 5.13 -5.89 -5.99
C CYS A 101 4.36 -5.17 -7.10
N ILE A 102 4.62 -5.49 -8.37
CA ILE A 102 3.95 -4.85 -9.51
C ILE A 102 2.44 -5.09 -9.44
N ALA A 103 2.00 -6.32 -9.15
CA ALA A 103 0.58 -6.63 -9.00
C ALA A 103 -0.10 -5.76 -7.93
N PHE A 104 0.54 -5.60 -6.77
CA PHE A 104 -0.01 -4.75 -5.71
C PHE A 104 0.15 -3.25 -5.99
N VAL A 105 1.18 -2.81 -6.70
CA VAL A 105 1.30 -1.42 -7.17
C VAL A 105 0.12 -1.06 -8.08
N VAL A 106 -0.30 -1.96 -8.96
CA VAL A 106 -1.50 -1.75 -9.79
C VAL A 106 -2.73 -1.57 -8.90
N ASN A 107 -2.93 -2.43 -7.89
CA ASN A 107 -4.06 -2.31 -6.95
C ASN A 107 -4.05 -0.97 -6.20
N GLU A 108 -2.88 -0.54 -5.72
CA GLU A 108 -2.73 0.75 -5.04
C GLU A 108 -2.96 1.93 -6.00
N THR A 109 -2.55 1.80 -7.26
CA THR A 109 -2.80 2.81 -8.31
C THR A 109 -4.30 3.02 -8.53
N LEU A 110 -5.08 1.93 -8.61
CA LEU A 110 -6.54 2.02 -8.77
C LEU A 110 -7.19 2.75 -7.57
N SER A 111 -6.76 2.42 -6.35
CA SER A 111 -7.26 3.08 -5.13
C SER A 111 -6.88 4.57 -5.08
N ILE A 112 -5.68 4.95 -5.53
CA ILE A 112 -5.25 6.35 -5.64
C ILE A 112 -6.11 7.11 -6.66
N ILE A 113 -6.37 6.53 -7.84
CA ILE A 113 -7.22 7.16 -8.87
C ILE A 113 -8.63 7.37 -8.35
N GLU A 114 -9.18 6.40 -7.61
CA GLU A 114 -10.48 6.55 -6.95
C GLU A 114 -10.48 7.70 -5.93
N ASN A 115 -9.49 7.74 -5.04
CA ASN A 115 -9.38 8.83 -4.06
C ASN A 115 -9.25 10.19 -4.77
N ALA A 116 -8.48 10.27 -5.86
CA ALA A 116 -8.34 11.49 -6.66
C ALA A 116 -9.67 11.94 -7.28
N GLY A 117 -10.47 11.00 -7.82
CA GLY A 117 -11.81 11.28 -8.31
C GLY A 117 -12.74 11.81 -7.22
N LEU A 118 -12.68 11.24 -6.01
CA LEU A 118 -13.45 11.72 -4.84
C LEU A 118 -13.03 13.13 -4.38
N MET A 119 -11.78 13.53 -4.64
CA MET A 119 -11.27 14.88 -4.40
C MET A 119 -11.62 15.88 -5.54
N GLY A 120 -12.28 15.43 -6.60
CA GLY A 120 -12.71 16.28 -7.72
C GLY A 120 -11.70 16.42 -8.85
N VAL A 121 -10.65 15.60 -8.89
CA VAL A 121 -9.74 15.54 -10.03
C VAL A 121 -10.51 14.99 -11.25
N PRO A 122 -10.49 15.65 -12.41
CA PRO A 122 -11.22 15.20 -13.59
C PRO A 122 -10.56 13.94 -14.18
N ILE A 123 -11.05 12.77 -13.78
CA ILE A 123 -10.61 11.48 -14.31
C ILE A 123 -11.39 11.16 -15.60
N PRO A 124 -10.71 10.80 -16.71
CA PRO A 124 -11.38 10.37 -17.94
C PRO A 124 -12.41 9.26 -17.70
N GLN A 125 -13.60 9.39 -18.28
CA GLN A 125 -14.69 8.42 -18.09
C GLN A 125 -14.32 6.98 -18.47
N VAL A 126 -13.39 6.81 -19.43
CA VAL A 126 -12.89 5.49 -19.83
C VAL A 126 -12.21 4.78 -18.65
N LEU A 127 -11.43 5.51 -17.85
CA LEU A 127 -10.75 4.95 -16.67
C LEU A 127 -11.75 4.62 -15.57
N ILE A 128 -12.73 5.50 -15.32
CA ILE A 128 -13.78 5.25 -14.33
C ILE A 128 -14.54 3.96 -14.68
N LYS A 129 -14.99 3.83 -15.94
CA LYS A 129 -15.69 2.63 -16.41
C LYS A 129 -14.85 1.37 -16.29
N ALA A 130 -13.56 1.44 -16.62
CA ALA A 130 -12.65 0.32 -16.47
C ALA A 130 -12.53 -0.13 -15.00
N ILE A 131 -12.40 0.82 -14.07
CA ILE A 131 -12.36 0.56 -12.63
C ILE A 131 -13.67 -0.09 -12.15
N ASP A 132 -14.82 0.44 -12.57
CA ASP A 132 -16.12 -0.07 -12.17
C ASP A 132 -16.35 -1.52 -12.63
N VAL A 133 -15.92 -1.87 -13.84
CA VAL A 133 -16.00 -3.25 -14.36
C VAL A 133 -15.13 -4.21 -13.55
N LEU A 134 -13.95 -3.77 -13.10
CA LEU A 134 -13.08 -4.59 -12.25
C LEU A 134 -13.73 -4.84 -10.89
N LYS A 135 -14.36 -3.83 -10.28
CA LYS A 135 -15.09 -3.99 -9.00
C LYS A 135 -16.30 -4.90 -9.12
N ALA A 136 -17.09 -4.78 -10.19
CA ALA A 136 -18.27 -5.62 -10.41
C ALA A 136 -17.93 -7.12 -10.56
N LYS A 137 -16.68 -7.45 -10.91
CA LYS A 137 -16.18 -8.83 -10.92
C LYS A 137 -15.70 -9.34 -9.57
N GLU A 138 -15.29 -8.47 -8.65
CA GLU A 138 -14.87 -8.87 -7.29
C GLU A 138 -16.06 -9.20 -6.36
N GLU A 139 -17.25 -8.66 -6.63
CA GLU A 139 -18.46 -8.89 -5.82
C GLU A 139 -19.27 -10.15 -6.23
N LYS A 140 -18.80 -10.92 -7.21
CA LYS A 140 -19.38 -12.21 -7.62
C LYS A 140 -18.50 -13.38 -7.19
#